data_AF-A0A4Y2HA95-F1
#
_entry.id   AF-A0A4Y2HA95-F1
#
_cell.length_a   1.000
_cell.length_b   1.000
_cell.length_c   1.000
_cell.angle_alpha   90.00
_cell.angle_beta   90.00
_cell.angle_gamma   90.00
#
_symmetry.space_group_name_H-M   'P 1'
#
loop_
_entity.id
_entity.type
_entity.pdbx_description
1 polymer ?
#
loop_
_entity_poly.entity_id
_entity_poly.type
_entity_poly.pdbx_seq_one_letter_code
_entity_poly.pdbx_strand_id
1 'polypeptide(L)' 'MSWRMRSRRIKGVIFQQDGAPPHYGNIVREFLDTTFPQRWIGRGAVMAWSPRSPDIKPLDFYLWGYVKQHV' A
#
# COMPACT_ATOMS: atom_id res chain seq x y z
N MET A 1 -1.96 9.33 -25.69
CA MET A 1 -1.55 8.08 -25.00
C MET A 1 -2.16 8.09 -23.60
N SER A 2 -3.07 7.16 -23.28
CA SER A 2 -3.78 7.11 -22.00
C SER A 2 -3.23 5.97 -21.15
N TRP A 3 -2.45 6.27 -20.12
CA TRP A 3 -2.02 5.30 -19.10
C TRP A 3 -3.14 5.15 -18.07
N ARG A 4 -4.16 4.34 -18.39
CA ARG A 4 -5.16 3.92 -17.41
C ARG A 4 -4.66 2.66 -16.72
N MET A 5 -4.42 2.71 -15.41
CA MET A 5 -4.20 1.50 -14.62
C MET A 5 -5.47 0.64 -14.73
N ARG A 6 -5.34 -0.59 -15.24
CA ARG A 6 -6.46 -1.53 -15.34
C ARG A 6 -6.82 -1.97 -13.93
N SER A 7 -7.99 -1.58 -13.44
CA SER A 7 -8.52 -1.99 -12.14
C SER A 7 -9.51 -3.13 -12.30
N ARG A 8 -9.35 -4.17 -11.47
CA ARG A 8 -10.34 -5.23 -11.26
C ARG A 8 -10.55 -5.36 -9.75
N ARG A 9 -11.80 -5.36 -9.28
CA ARG A 9 -12.09 -5.50 -7.86
C ARG A 9 -11.62 -6.87 -7.34
N ILE A 10 -10.73 -6.85 -6.34
CA ILE A 10 -10.23 -8.05 -5.67
C ILE A 10 -10.98 -8.21 -4.35
N LYS A 11 -11.52 -9.40 -4.07
CA LYS A 11 -12.28 -9.69 -2.84
C LYS A 11 -11.42 -10.49 -1.86
N GLY A 12 -11.74 -10.41 -0.57
CA GLY A 12 -11.08 -11.20 0.48
C GLY A 12 -9.65 -10.79 0.84
N VAL A 13 -9.16 -9.67 0.29
CA VAL A 13 -7.80 -9.17 0.54
C VAL A 13 -7.87 -7.75 1.11
N ILE A 14 -7.01 -7.47 2.09
CA ILE A 14 -6.68 -6.12 2.56
C ILE A 14 -5.28 -5.79 2.03
N PHE A 15 -5.17 -4.70 1.28
CA PHE A 15 -3.89 -4.24 0.74
C PHE A 15 -3.22 -3.28 1.73
N GLN A 16 -1.93 -3.42 1.98
CA GLN A 16 -1.17 -2.53 2.85
C GLN A 16 0.02 -1.96 2.07
N GLN A 17 0.13 -0.63 2.05
CA GLN A 17 1.30 0.07 1.49
C GLN A 17 1.78 1.15 2.44
N ASP A 18 3.04 1.56 2.27
CA ASP A 18 3.59 2.66 3.03
C ASP A 18 3.16 4.04 2.51
N GLY A 19 3.51 5.08 3.26
CA GLY A 19 3.22 6.46 2.91
C GLY A 19 4.30 7.13 2.06
N ALA A 20 5.17 6.39 1.36
CA ALA A 20 6.23 6.97 0.55
C ALA A 20 5.66 7.92 -0.51
N PRO A 21 6.37 9.01 -0.88
CA PRO A 21 5.85 10.01 -1.82
C PRO A 21 5.29 9.44 -3.14
N PRO A 22 5.90 8.41 -3.77
CA PRO A 22 5.33 7.79 -4.97
C PRO A 22 3.97 7.13 -4.76
N HIS A 23 3.68 6.65 -3.55
CA HIS A 23 2.46 5.91 -3.22
C HIS A 23 1.28 6.83 -2.82
N TYR A 24 1.54 8.13 -2.64
CA TYR A 24 0.52 9.11 -2.25
C TYR A 24 -0.17 9.80 -3.45
N GLY A 25 0.26 9.53 -4.68
CA GLY A 25 -0.32 10.13 -5.88
C GLY A 25 -1.81 9.85 -6.03
N ASN A 26 -2.58 10.81 -6.56
CA ASN A 26 -4.03 10.67 -6.76
C ASN A 26 -4.39 9.44 -7.59
N ILE A 27 -3.62 9.18 -8.66
CA ILE A 27 -3.80 8.02 -9.54
C ILE A 27 -3.69 6.69 -8.75
N VAL A 28 -2.77 6.62 -7.80
CA VAL A 28 -2.58 5.43 -6.95
C VAL A 28 -3.77 5.25 -6.01
N ARG A 29 -4.24 6.33 -5.39
CA ARG A 29 -5.40 6.28 -4.48
C ARG A 29 -6.69 5.90 -5.21
N GLU A 30 -6.96 6.49 -6.37
CA GLU A 30 -8.11 6.13 -7.20
C GLU A 30 -8.07 4.66 -7.64
N PHE A 31 -6.89 4.17 -8.00
CA PHE A 31 -6.70 2.76 -8.34
C PHE A 31 -7.01 1.85 -7.15
N LEU A 32 -6.54 2.20 -5.95
CA LEU A 32 -6.74 1.42 -4.73
C LEU A 32 -8.18 1.47 -4.23
N ASP A 33 -8.85 2.61 -4.31
CA ASP A 33 -10.27 2.73 -3.96
C ASP A 33 -11.15 1.90 -4.90
N THR A 34 -10.79 1.81 -6.18
CA THR A 34 -11.52 0.98 -7.16
C THR A 34 -11.24 -0.52 -6.96
N THR A 35 -9.98 -0.88 -6.69
CA THR A 35 -9.52 -2.28 -6.63
C THR A 35 -9.82 -2.92 -5.26
N PHE A 36 -9.65 -2.15 -4.18
CA PHE A 36 -9.78 -2.55 -2.78
C PHE A 36 -10.67 -1.57 -2.00
N PRO A 37 -11.95 -1.40 -2.38
CA PRO A 37 -12.83 -0.45 -1.70
C PRO A 37 -12.91 -0.76 -0.20
N GLN A 38 -12.57 0.24 0.62
CA GLN A 38 -12.53 0.19 2.09
C GLN A 38 -11.61 -0.90 2.66
N ARG A 39 -10.67 -1.42 1.85
CA ARG A 39 -9.80 -2.56 2.19
C ARG A 39 -8.37 -2.32 1.76
N TRP A 40 -7.93 -1.07 1.80
CA TRP A 40 -6.52 -0.77 1.73
C TRP A 40 -6.11 0.16 2.87
N ILE A 41 -4.90 -0.05 3.37
CA ILE A 41 -4.32 0.68 4.48
C ILE A 41 -3.10 1.42 3.95
N GLY A 42 -3.10 2.73 4.07
CA GLY A 42 -2.09 3.59 3.46
C GLY A 42 -2.29 5.05 3.83
N ARG A 43 -1.36 5.91 3.40
CA ARG A 43 -1.52 7.36 3.57
C ARG A 43 -2.68 7.86 2.69
N GLY A 44 -3.72 8.42 3.30
CA GLY A 44 -4.91 8.91 2.60
C GLY A 44 -5.99 7.85 2.32
N ALA A 45 -5.85 6.64 2.88
CA ALA A 45 -6.92 5.65 2.91
C ALA A 45 -7.94 5.97 4.03
N VAL A 46 -9.14 5.38 3.96
CA VAL A 46 -10.09 5.40 5.08
C VAL A 46 -9.49 4.72 6.31
N MET A 47 -8.76 3.62 6.10
CA MET A 47 -7.92 3.01 7.12
C MET A 47 -6.54 3.69 7.09
N ALA A 48 -6.44 4.89 7.65
CA ALA A 48 -5.20 5.66 7.67
C ALA A 48 -4.19 5.06 8.65
N TRP A 49 -2.92 5.01 8.23
CA TRP A 49 -1.80 4.64 9.11
C TRP A 49 -1.39 5.77 10.06
N SER A 50 -0.94 5.40 11.26
CA SER A 50 -0.21 6.33 12.12
C SER A 50 1.10 6.76 11.44
N PRO A 51 1.47 8.05 11.48
CA PRO A 51 2.75 8.51 10.94
C PRO A 51 3.94 7.85 11.65
N ARG A 52 4.98 7.48 10.89
CA ARG A 52 6.29 7.01 11.41
C ARG A 52 6.24 5.69 12.21
N SER A 53 5.54 4.68 11.71
CA SER A 53 5.53 3.33 12.30
C SER A 53 6.18 2.28 11.38
N PRO A 54 7.52 2.27 11.23
CA PRO A 54 8.23 1.22 10.48
C PRO A 54 8.04 -0.17 11.12
N ASP A 55 7.85 -0.22 12.44
CA ASP A 55 7.76 -1.46 13.22
C ASP A 55 6.50 -2.30 12.94
N ILE A 56 5.52 -1.74 12.22
CA ILE A 56 4.21 -2.38 11.99
C ILE A 56 4.05 -2.82 10.52
N LYS A 57 5.07 -2.61 9.70
CA LYS A 57 5.09 -3.18 8.35
C LYS A 57 5.87 -4.49 8.40
N PRO A 58 5.25 -5.64 8.09
CA PRO A 58 5.97 -6.91 8.01
C PRO A 58 7.17 -6.86 7.06
N LEU A 59 7.10 -6.02 6.01
CA LEU A 59 8.24 -5.78 5.13
C LEU A 59 9.43 -5.11 5.85
N ASP A 60 9.20 -4.00 6.54
CA ASP A 60 10.25 -3.22 7.20
C ASP A 60 10.76 -3.91 8.47
N PHE A 61 9.86 -4.53 9.24
CA PHE A 61 10.19 -5.24 10.46
C PHE A 61 10.91 -6.58 10.22
N TYR A 62 10.42 -7.39 9.28
CA TYR A 62 10.90 -8.77 9.13
C TYR A 62 11.62 -8.98 7.79
N LEU A 63 10.95 -8.73 6.67
CA LEU A 63 11.45 -9.13 5.35
C LEU A 63 12.79 -8.48 5.02
N TRP A 64 12.92 -7.16 5.17
CA TRP A 64 14.15 -6.45 4.84
C TRP A 64 15.30 -6.81 5.78
N GLY A 65 15.02 -7.09 7.05
CA GLY A 65 16.01 -7.62 7.99
C GLY A 65 16.50 -9.00 7.57
N TYR A 66 15.58 -9.90 7.26
CA TYR A 66 15.88 -11.26 6.79
C TYR A 66 16.70 -11.25 5.49
N VAL A 67 16.26 -10.50 4.48
CA VAL A 67 16.95 -10.41 3.18
C VAL A 67 18.37 -9.89 3.35
N LYS A 68 18.58 -8.84 4.16
CA LYS A 68 19.93 -8.31 4.42
C LYS A 68 20.86 -9.31 5.12
N GLN A 69 20.33 -10.27 5.87
CA GLN A 69 21.11 -11.30 6.55
C GLN A 69 21.43 -12.51 5.66
N HIS A 70 20.70 -12.69 4.56
CA HIS A 70 20.80 -13.87 3.68
C HIS A 70 21.30 -13.50 2.27
N VAL A 71 21.84 -12.29 2.09
CA VAL A 71 22.50 -11.79 0.88
C VAL A 71 23.97 -11.57 1.17
#